data_AF-A0A8C9ILB0-F1
#
_entry.id   AF-A0A8C9ILB0-F1
#
_cell.length_a   1.000
_cell.length_b   1.000
_cell.length_c   1.000
_cell.angle_alpha   90.00
_cell.angle_beta   90.00
_cell.angle_gamma   90.00
#
_symmetry.space_group_name_H-M   'P 1'
#
loop_
_entity.id
_entity.type
_entity.pdbx_description
1 polymer ?
#
loop_
_entity_poly.entity_id
_entity_poly.type
_entity_poly.pdbx_seq_one_letter_code
_entity_poly.pdbx_strand_id
1 'polypeptide(L)'
;VFFWCACCLMVAWWVSASDEHCPELPPVNNSIFIAKEVEGQILGTYVCIKGYHLVGKKILFCNASKEWDNTTTECRLGHCPDPVLVNGEFSTSGPANVSDKITFKCNDHYILKGSNWSQCLEDHTWAPPFPICKSRDCDPAGNPAHGYFEGDNFTLGSTISYYCEDRYYLVGMQEQQCVDGEWSSALPVCKLIQEAPKPECEKALLAFQERKDLCEAIENFMQQLKESGMTMEELKYSLELKKAELKAKLL
;
A
#
# COMPACT_ATOMS: atom_id res chain seq x y z
N VAL A 1 72.51 -3.76 75.28
CA VAL A 1 73.31 -2.62 74.80
C VAL A 1 72.41 -1.81 73.88
N PHE A 2 72.03 -0.62 74.33
CA PHE A 2 71.21 0.35 73.59
C PHE A 2 72.01 0.97 72.43
N PHE A 3 71.32 1.40 71.37
CA PHE A 3 71.39 2.72 70.69
C PHE A 3 70.58 2.61 69.36
N TRP A 4 69.38 3.22 69.28
CA TRP A 4 69.02 4.46 68.53
C TRP A 4 69.12 4.32 67.00
N CYS A 5 68.13 4.63 66.13
CA CYS A 5 67.16 5.72 65.98
C CYS A 5 66.00 5.24 65.07
N ALA A 6 64.72 5.44 65.40
CA ALA A 6 63.85 6.59 65.06
C ALA A 6 63.19 6.57 63.65
N CYS A 7 61.85 6.50 63.69
CA CYS A 7 60.84 7.02 62.74
C CYS A 7 60.75 6.49 61.30
N CYS A 8 59.58 5.91 60.98
CA CYS A 8 58.72 6.27 59.83
C CYS A 8 57.45 5.41 59.92
N LEU A 9 56.35 5.96 60.46
CA LEU A 9 55.23 6.51 59.70
C LEU A 9 54.57 5.49 58.78
N MET A 10 53.30 5.18 59.12
CA MET A 10 52.32 4.48 58.30
C MET A 10 52.29 5.12 56.91
N VAL A 11 52.97 4.52 55.93
CA VAL A 11 52.80 4.90 54.53
C VAL A 11 51.68 4.03 54.00
N ALA A 12 50.52 4.66 53.84
CA ALA A 12 49.38 4.13 53.11
C ALA A 12 49.88 3.51 51.79
N TRP A 13 49.51 2.25 51.57
CA TRP A 13 49.71 1.59 50.30
C TRP A 13 48.83 2.30 49.28
N TRP A 14 49.40 3.28 48.58
CA TRP A 14 48.88 3.68 47.29
C TRP A 14 49.36 2.64 46.30
N VAL A 15 48.44 1.76 45.90
CA VAL A 15 48.59 0.96 44.69
C VAL A 15 48.74 1.96 43.55
N SER A 16 49.98 2.21 43.14
CA SER A 16 50.27 2.90 41.89
C SER A 16 49.81 1.99 40.75
N ALA A 17 48.56 2.18 40.33
CA ALA A 17 48.09 1.73 39.04
C ALA A 17 48.98 2.41 37.98
N SER A 18 49.73 1.61 37.24
CA SER A 18 50.49 2.04 36.08
C SER A 18 49.51 2.59 35.04
N ASP A 19 49.52 3.90 34.87
CA ASP A 19 48.66 4.65 33.96
C ASP A 19 49.14 4.44 32.50
N GLU A 20 48.77 3.30 31.92
CA GLU A 20 48.95 2.96 30.51
C GLU A 20 47.74 3.43 29.69
N HIS A 21 47.54 4.73 29.54
CA HIS A 21 46.53 5.27 28.62
C HIS A 21 47.13 6.23 27.61
N CYS A 22 46.75 6.07 26.33
CA CYS A 22 47.08 6.99 25.26
C CYS A 22 46.53 8.40 25.57
N PRO A 23 47.19 9.48 25.12
CA PRO A 23 46.70 10.83 25.33
C PRO A 23 45.33 11.03 24.67
N GLU A 24 44.49 11.88 25.27
CA GLU A 24 43.20 12.27 24.72
C GLU A 24 43.40 12.90 23.32
N LEU A 25 42.65 12.41 22.33
CA LEU A 25 42.75 12.87 20.94
C LEU A 25 42.29 14.32 20.79
N PRO A 26 42.84 15.10 19.82
CA PRO A 26 42.42 16.46 19.59
C PRO A 26 40.96 16.48 19.11
N PRO A 27 40.05 17.20 19.78
CA PRO A 27 38.63 17.19 19.43
C PRO A 27 38.42 17.74 18.02
N VAL A 28 37.77 16.95 17.16
CA VAL A 28 37.32 17.41 15.84
C VAL A 28 35.92 17.98 16.00
N ASN A 29 35.74 19.26 15.65
CA ASN A 29 34.44 19.94 15.71
C ASN A 29 33.40 19.17 14.90
N ASN A 30 32.15 19.13 15.38
CA ASN A 30 31.04 18.44 14.72
C ASN A 30 31.29 16.94 14.51
N SER A 31 31.98 16.30 15.46
CA SER A 31 32.25 14.87 15.44
C SER A 31 32.06 14.22 16.81
N ILE A 32 31.90 12.90 16.79
CA ILE A 32 31.93 12.00 17.93
C ILE A 32 33.10 11.06 17.71
N PHE A 33 33.91 10.85 18.75
CA PHE A 33 35.01 9.91 18.72
C PHE A 33 34.56 8.54 19.24
N ILE A 34 34.93 7.48 18.52
CA ILE A 34 34.67 6.09 18.92
C ILE A 34 36.00 5.34 18.97
N ALA A 35 36.35 4.82 20.14
CA ALA A 35 37.49 3.93 20.33
C ALA A 35 37.06 2.48 20.34
N LYS A 36 37.87 1.61 19.71
CA LYS A 36 37.71 0.15 19.76
C LYS A 36 39.08 -0.50 19.96
N GLU A 37 39.16 -1.43 20.90
CA GLU A 37 40.36 -2.25 21.10
C GLU A 37 40.33 -3.47 20.16
N VAL A 38 41.41 -3.68 19.41
CA VAL A 38 41.59 -4.84 18.52
C VAL A 38 43.02 -5.34 18.68
N GLU A 39 43.18 -6.58 19.13
CA GLU A 39 44.49 -7.25 19.29
C GLU A 39 45.52 -6.45 20.12
N GLY A 40 45.07 -5.77 21.18
CA GLY A 40 45.93 -4.94 22.05
C GLY A 40 46.32 -3.58 21.47
N GLN A 41 45.71 -3.18 20.33
CA GLN A 41 45.83 -1.84 19.78
C GLN A 41 44.50 -1.07 19.92
N ILE A 42 44.58 0.20 20.34
CA ILE A 42 43.43 1.09 20.41
C ILE A 42 43.24 1.76 19.04
N LEU A 43 42.12 1.42 18.39
CA LEU A 43 41.67 2.02 17.15
C LEU A 43 40.71 3.17 17.44
N GLY A 44 41.03 4.37 16.97
CA GLY A 44 40.16 5.54 17.06
C GLY A 44 39.50 5.86 15.73
N THR A 45 38.21 6.15 15.71
CA THR A 45 37.48 6.61 14.51
C THR A 45 36.63 7.83 14.85
N TYR A 46 36.73 8.88 14.04
CA TYR A 46 35.81 10.01 14.09
C TYR A 46 34.56 9.75 13.26
N VAL A 47 33.41 10.05 13.84
CA VAL A 47 32.11 10.02 13.18
C VAL A 47 31.54 11.42 13.21
N CYS A 48 31.38 12.04 12.04
CA CYS A 48 30.79 13.37 11.97
C CYS A 48 29.30 13.34 12.34
N ILE A 49 28.84 14.39 13.01
CA ILE A 49 27.42 14.58 13.30
C ILE A 49 26.65 14.84 11.99
N LYS A 50 25.33 14.69 12.02
CA LYS A 50 24.46 14.85 10.84
C LYS A 50 24.72 16.20 10.13
N GLY A 51 24.89 16.16 8.81
CA GLY A 51 25.18 17.33 7.95
C GLY A 51 26.67 17.59 7.70
N TYR A 52 27.54 16.85 8.38
CA TYR A 52 28.99 16.95 8.23
C TYR A 52 29.58 15.64 7.73
N HIS A 53 30.68 15.74 6.97
CA HIS A 53 31.45 14.57 6.51
C HIS A 53 32.90 14.69 6.91
N LEU A 54 33.54 13.53 7.09
CA LEU A 54 34.92 13.43 7.50
C LEU A 54 35.83 13.63 6.29
N VAL A 55 36.60 14.70 6.30
CA VAL A 55 37.69 14.96 5.36
C VAL A 55 38.99 14.64 6.07
N GLY A 56 39.79 13.73 5.52
CA GLY A 56 41.06 13.30 6.13
C GLY A 56 41.07 11.81 6.46
N LYS A 57 41.84 11.42 7.48
CA LYS A 57 42.05 10.01 7.84
C LYS A 57 40.91 9.51 8.73
N LYS A 58 40.22 8.47 8.28
CA LYS A 58 39.08 7.86 9.00
C LYS A 58 39.50 7.11 10.27
N ILE A 59 40.67 6.49 10.25
CA ILE A 59 41.15 5.58 11.28
C ILE A 59 42.47 6.10 11.83
N LEU A 60 42.50 6.32 13.14
CA LEU A 60 43.66 6.72 13.91
C LEU A 60 44.13 5.53 14.74
N PHE A 61 45.43 5.27 14.76
CA PHE A 61 46.03 4.26 15.61
C PHE A 61 46.98 4.94 16.60
N CYS A 62 46.93 4.53 17.86
CA CYS A 62 47.91 4.92 18.86
C CYS A 62 49.10 3.96 18.72
N ASN A 63 50.28 4.50 18.34
CA ASN A 63 51.49 3.68 18.18
C ASN A 63 52.18 3.42 19.54
N ALA A 64 53.18 2.53 19.57
CA ALA A 64 53.99 2.25 20.78
C ALA A 64 54.76 3.49 21.30
N SER A 65 54.88 4.54 20.49
CA SER A 65 55.49 5.83 20.84
C SER A 65 54.51 6.79 21.52
N LYS A 66 53.26 6.38 21.79
CA LYS A 66 52.21 7.17 22.46
C LYS A 66 51.78 8.44 21.70
N GLU A 67 51.99 8.46 20.38
CA GLU A 67 51.58 9.57 19.53
C GLU A 67 50.52 9.10 18.53
N TRP A 68 49.48 9.91 18.37
CA TRP A 68 48.49 9.72 17.31
C TRP A 68 49.09 10.14 15.98
N ASP A 69 48.81 9.36 14.92
CA ASP A 69 49.24 9.70 13.58
C ASP A 69 48.64 11.06 13.16
N ASN A 70 49.48 12.10 13.13
CA ASN A 70 49.06 13.47 12.86
C ASN A 70 48.43 13.50 11.46
N THR A 71 47.12 13.71 11.40
CA THR A 71 46.41 13.96 10.14
C THR A 71 45.29 14.97 10.35
N THR A 72 45.15 15.85 9.38
CA THR A 72 44.14 16.91 9.24
C THR A 72 42.76 16.29 9.03
N THR A 73 42.18 15.75 10.09
CA THR A 73 40.80 15.24 10.07
C THR A 73 39.85 16.34 10.48
N GLU A 74 39.00 16.76 9.55
CA GLU A 74 38.01 17.82 9.76
C GLU A 74 36.62 17.32 9.34
N CYS A 75 35.62 17.56 10.17
CA CYS A 75 34.23 17.41 9.76
C CYS A 75 33.78 18.69 9.05
N ARG A 76 33.60 18.63 7.73
CA ARG A 76 33.16 19.78 6.93
C ARG A 76 31.65 19.70 6.66
N LEU A 77 30.98 20.84 6.80
CA LEU A 77 29.58 21.03 6.43
C LEU A 77 29.48 20.90 4.90
N GLY A 78 28.55 20.12 4.36
CA GLY A 78 28.41 20.11 2.90
C GLY A 78 27.55 19.04 2.25
N HIS A 79 27.17 17.95 2.93
CA HIS A 79 26.46 16.87 2.25
C HIS A 79 25.04 16.68 2.71
N CYS A 80 24.18 16.39 1.72
CA CYS A 80 22.86 15.84 2.01
C CYS A 80 22.97 14.39 2.51
N PRO A 81 21.97 13.92 3.29
CA PRO A 81 21.94 12.54 3.77
C PRO A 81 22.10 11.51 2.64
N ASP A 82 22.74 10.38 2.91
CA ASP A 82 22.86 9.33 1.90
C ASP A 82 21.47 8.85 1.45
N PRO A 83 21.21 8.79 0.12
CA PRO A 83 19.94 8.33 -0.38
C PRO A 83 19.72 6.86 -0.07
N VAL A 84 18.52 6.50 0.37
CA VAL A 84 18.11 5.12 0.62
C VAL A 84 16.92 4.82 -0.28
N LEU A 85 17.09 3.83 -1.16
CA LEU A 85 16.03 3.34 -2.04
C LEU A 85 16.01 1.81 -1.98
N VAL A 86 14.92 1.25 -1.48
CA VAL A 86 14.71 -0.21 -1.45
C VAL A 86 14.19 -0.67 -2.81
N ASN A 87 14.69 -1.79 -3.32
CA ASN A 87 14.34 -2.35 -4.63
C ASN A 87 14.61 -1.39 -5.81
N GLY A 88 15.66 -0.59 -5.70
CA GLY A 88 16.11 0.32 -6.75
C GLY A 88 17.57 0.70 -6.60
N GLU A 89 18.01 1.51 -7.55
CA GLU A 89 19.37 2.02 -7.70
C GLU A 89 19.32 3.54 -7.88
N PHE A 90 20.41 4.21 -7.55
CA PHE A 90 20.57 5.64 -7.74
C PHE A 90 21.96 5.98 -8.31
N SER A 91 22.06 7.14 -8.96
CA SER A 91 23.24 7.51 -9.76
C SER A 91 24.48 7.95 -8.98
N THR A 92 24.40 8.15 -7.66
CA THR A 92 25.57 8.56 -6.85
C THR A 92 26.32 7.37 -6.25
N SER A 93 27.64 7.43 -6.28
CA SER A 93 28.56 6.48 -5.64
C SER A 93 29.30 7.06 -4.43
N GLY A 94 28.92 8.26 -3.98
CA GLY A 94 29.56 8.96 -2.88
C GLY A 94 28.69 10.07 -2.24
N PRO A 95 29.25 10.80 -1.26
CA PRO A 95 28.52 11.83 -0.53
C PRO A 95 28.14 13.00 -1.46
N ALA A 96 26.85 13.37 -1.46
CA ALA A 96 26.29 14.37 -2.38
C ALA A 96 26.37 15.79 -1.82
N ASN A 97 26.99 16.71 -2.55
CA ASN A 97 27.11 18.13 -2.20
C ASN A 97 25.83 18.91 -2.49
N VAL A 98 25.71 20.11 -1.92
CA VAL A 98 24.69 21.09 -2.32
C VAL A 98 24.71 21.32 -3.84
N SER A 99 23.53 21.40 -4.43
CA SER A 99 23.24 21.43 -5.86
C SER A 99 23.43 20.12 -6.63
N ASP A 100 24.01 19.08 -6.03
CA ASP A 100 24.12 17.78 -6.68
C ASP A 100 22.73 17.18 -6.93
N LYS A 101 22.54 16.63 -8.12
CA LYS A 101 21.31 15.98 -8.54
C LYS A 101 21.56 14.49 -8.72
N ILE A 102 20.73 13.70 -8.08
CA ILE A 102 20.72 12.24 -8.22
C ILE A 102 19.47 11.82 -8.97
N THR A 103 19.58 10.73 -9.72
CA THR A 103 18.47 10.08 -10.40
C THR A 103 18.26 8.70 -9.84
N PHE A 104 17.00 8.28 -9.78
CA PHE A 104 16.56 7.01 -9.24
C PHE A 104 16.03 6.11 -10.35
N LYS A 105 16.26 4.81 -10.20
CA LYS A 105 15.73 3.76 -11.05
C LYS A 105 15.26 2.61 -10.16
N CYS A 106 14.07 2.08 -10.42
CA CYS A 106 13.64 0.87 -9.73
C CYS A 106 14.18 -0.38 -10.43
N ASN A 107 14.39 -1.44 -9.65
CA ASN A 107 14.79 -2.74 -10.17
C ASN A 107 13.68 -3.34 -11.06
N ASP A 108 14.03 -4.37 -11.82
CA ASP A 108 13.05 -5.10 -12.61
C ASP A 108 11.90 -5.63 -11.72
N HIS A 109 10.68 -5.59 -12.25
CA HIS A 109 9.43 -5.89 -11.53
C HIS A 109 8.99 -4.87 -10.47
N TYR A 110 9.63 -3.69 -10.40
CA TYR A 110 9.18 -2.58 -9.57
C TYR A 110 8.85 -1.33 -10.40
N ILE A 111 7.94 -0.50 -9.89
CA ILE A 111 7.51 0.77 -10.49
C ILE A 111 7.93 1.91 -9.58
N LEU A 112 8.49 2.94 -10.22
CA LEU A 112 8.86 4.19 -9.56
C LEU A 112 7.61 5.05 -9.34
N LYS A 113 7.20 5.23 -8.08
CA LYS A 113 6.14 6.15 -7.66
C LYS A 113 6.80 7.39 -7.04
N GLY A 114 6.60 8.56 -7.67
CA GLY A 114 7.21 9.83 -7.26
C GLY A 114 8.14 10.41 -8.34
N SER A 115 9.04 11.31 -7.95
CA SER A 115 10.02 11.91 -8.86
C SER A 115 11.22 10.98 -9.06
N ASN A 116 11.65 10.80 -10.32
CA ASN A 116 12.83 10.00 -10.64
C ASN A 116 14.17 10.72 -10.38
N TRP A 117 14.14 11.88 -9.72
CA TRP A 117 15.32 12.65 -9.38
C TRP A 117 15.10 13.42 -8.07
N SER A 118 16.20 13.74 -7.41
CA SER A 118 16.22 14.67 -6.27
C SER A 118 17.49 15.50 -6.32
N GLN A 119 17.42 16.73 -5.84
CA GLN A 119 18.55 17.65 -5.74
C GLN A 119 18.82 18.00 -4.28
N CYS A 120 20.10 18.02 -3.92
CA CYS A 120 20.56 18.48 -2.63
C CYS A 120 20.46 20.00 -2.56
N LEU A 121 19.64 20.53 -1.65
CA LEU A 121 19.42 21.96 -1.48
C LEU A 121 20.45 22.59 -0.53
N GLU A 122 20.46 23.92 -0.45
CA GLU A 122 21.36 24.69 0.44
C GLU A 122 21.15 24.38 1.93
N ASP A 123 19.96 23.93 2.31
CA ASP A 123 19.63 23.49 3.67
C ASP A 123 20.04 22.03 3.96
N HIS A 124 20.79 21.41 3.05
CA HIS A 124 21.23 20.01 3.11
C HIS A 124 20.07 19.01 3.15
N THR A 125 18.93 19.37 2.56
CA THR A 125 17.81 18.45 2.34
C THR A 125 17.67 18.08 0.87
N TRP A 126 16.99 16.96 0.64
CA TRP A 126 16.71 16.46 -0.70
C TRP A 126 15.33 16.93 -1.15
N ALA A 127 15.27 17.56 -2.32
CA ALA A 127 14.01 17.95 -2.94
C ALA A 127 13.99 17.65 -4.45
N PRO A 128 12.89 17.08 -4.97
CA PRO A 128 11.74 16.52 -4.24
C PRO A 128 12.12 15.29 -3.38
N PRO A 129 11.24 14.82 -2.48
CA PRO A 129 11.48 13.60 -1.70
C PRO A 129 11.78 12.38 -2.59
N PHE A 130 12.51 11.42 -2.04
CA PHE A 130 12.86 10.20 -2.77
C PHE A 130 11.63 9.41 -3.21
N PRO A 131 11.67 8.77 -4.39
CA PRO A 131 10.57 7.94 -4.84
C PRO A 131 10.49 6.63 -4.05
N ILE A 132 9.37 5.93 -4.22
CA ILE A 132 9.17 4.58 -3.69
C ILE A 132 9.12 3.62 -4.88
N CYS A 133 9.87 2.52 -4.80
CA CYS A 133 9.76 1.41 -5.74
C CYS A 133 8.70 0.41 -5.24
N LYS A 134 7.51 0.45 -5.82
CA LYS A 134 6.42 -0.48 -5.51
C LYS A 134 6.50 -1.70 -6.42
N SER A 135 6.19 -2.89 -5.91
CA SER A 135 6.09 -4.09 -6.76
C SER A 135 5.08 -3.89 -7.89
N ARG A 136 5.33 -4.50 -9.05
CA ARG A 136 4.36 -4.62 -10.16
C ARG A 136 3.28 -5.66 -9.90
N ASP A 137 3.54 -6.55 -8.94
CA ASP A 137 2.56 -7.51 -8.48
C ASP A 137 1.58 -6.81 -7.54
N CYS A 138 0.32 -7.21 -7.62
CA CYS A 138 -0.74 -6.64 -6.82
C CYS A 138 -0.74 -7.25 -5.43
N ASP A 139 -1.12 -6.42 -4.46
CA ASP A 139 -1.43 -6.92 -3.13
C ASP A 139 -2.62 -7.90 -3.23
N PRO A 140 -2.68 -8.92 -2.37
CA PRO A 140 -3.79 -9.87 -2.33
C PRO A 140 -5.13 -9.13 -2.27
N ALA A 141 -6.06 -9.54 -3.14
CA ALA A 141 -7.37 -8.93 -3.21
C ALA A 141 -8.15 -9.13 -1.89
N GLY A 142 -8.94 -8.12 -1.52
CA GLY A 142 -9.87 -8.22 -0.40
C GLY A 142 -11.18 -8.89 -0.83
N ASN A 143 -11.89 -9.52 0.10
CA ASN A 143 -13.25 -9.99 -0.17
C ASN A 143 -14.27 -8.85 0.04
N PRO A 144 -15.27 -8.69 -0.85
CA PRO A 144 -16.40 -7.82 -0.58
C PRO A 144 -17.25 -8.39 0.56
N ALA A 145 -17.92 -7.53 1.32
CA ALA A 145 -18.85 -7.98 2.35
C ALA A 145 -19.99 -8.79 1.70
N HIS A 146 -20.30 -9.98 2.21
CA HIS A 146 -21.23 -10.95 1.61
C HIS A 146 -20.82 -11.43 0.21
N GLY A 147 -19.52 -11.57 -0.01
CA GLY A 147 -18.99 -12.15 -1.22
C GLY A 147 -17.55 -12.63 -1.05
N TYR A 148 -17.01 -13.15 -2.15
CA TYR A 148 -15.68 -13.72 -2.22
C TYR A 148 -15.08 -13.48 -3.60
N PHE A 149 -13.77 -13.66 -3.75
CA PHE A 149 -13.12 -13.71 -5.06
C PHE A 149 -12.54 -15.11 -5.34
N GLU A 150 -12.37 -15.42 -6.62
CA GLU A 150 -11.62 -16.57 -7.11
C GLU A 150 -10.36 -16.09 -7.86
N GLY A 151 -9.25 -16.77 -7.59
CA GLY A 151 -7.92 -16.49 -8.13
C GLY A 151 -6.84 -16.65 -7.05
N ASP A 152 -5.73 -17.30 -7.39
CA ASP A 152 -4.62 -17.62 -6.46
C ASP A 152 -3.29 -16.95 -6.84
N ASN A 153 -3.28 -16.22 -7.97
CA ASN A 153 -2.11 -15.51 -8.47
C ASN A 153 -2.37 -14.00 -8.54
N PHE A 154 -1.45 -13.22 -7.98
CA PHE A 154 -1.51 -11.76 -7.92
C PHE A 154 -0.37 -11.07 -8.69
N THR A 155 0.33 -11.82 -9.56
CA THR A 155 1.38 -11.25 -10.41
C THR A 155 0.82 -10.25 -11.42
N LEU A 156 1.70 -9.38 -11.94
CA LEU A 156 1.35 -8.46 -13.03
C LEU A 156 0.61 -9.18 -14.17
N GLY A 157 -0.57 -8.68 -14.54
CA GLY A 157 -1.41 -9.20 -15.61
C GLY A 157 -2.35 -10.33 -15.21
N SER A 158 -2.26 -10.87 -13.99
CA SER A 158 -3.20 -11.87 -13.46
C SER A 158 -4.61 -11.31 -13.33
N THR A 159 -5.62 -12.17 -13.48
CA THR A 159 -7.05 -11.81 -13.39
C THR A 159 -7.72 -12.57 -12.25
N ILE A 160 -8.58 -11.87 -11.51
CA ILE A 160 -9.44 -12.43 -10.45
C ILE A 160 -10.92 -12.13 -10.76
N SER A 161 -11.81 -12.95 -10.21
CA SER A 161 -13.26 -12.82 -10.40
C SER A 161 -13.99 -12.76 -9.07
N TYR A 162 -14.93 -11.82 -8.94
CA TYR A 162 -15.73 -11.65 -7.72
C TYR A 162 -17.11 -12.28 -7.83
N TYR A 163 -17.58 -12.79 -6.70
CA TYR A 163 -18.88 -13.42 -6.54
C TYR A 163 -19.54 -12.95 -5.25
N CYS A 164 -20.87 -12.98 -5.22
CA CYS A 164 -21.65 -12.66 -4.04
C CYS A 164 -22.29 -13.93 -3.48
N GLU A 165 -22.47 -13.94 -2.16
CA GLU A 165 -23.23 -14.98 -1.46
C GLU A 165 -24.70 -15.00 -1.89
N ASP A 166 -25.39 -16.10 -1.56
CA ASP A 166 -26.81 -16.25 -1.84
C ASP A 166 -27.64 -15.08 -1.29
N ARG A 167 -28.59 -14.61 -2.11
CA ARG A 167 -29.43 -13.43 -1.87
C ARG A 167 -28.71 -12.10 -1.98
N TYR A 168 -27.49 -12.06 -2.51
CA TYR A 168 -26.79 -10.82 -2.86
C TYR A 168 -26.51 -10.77 -4.36
N TYR A 169 -26.46 -9.56 -4.92
CA TYR A 169 -26.06 -9.32 -6.29
C TYR A 169 -24.87 -8.37 -6.34
N LEU A 170 -23.98 -8.60 -7.32
CA LEU A 170 -22.75 -7.84 -7.47
C LEU A 170 -23.02 -6.47 -8.09
N VAL A 171 -22.46 -5.43 -7.48
CA VAL A 171 -22.44 -4.05 -8.02
C VAL A 171 -20.99 -3.64 -8.22
N GLY A 172 -20.58 -3.50 -9.48
CA GLY A 172 -19.20 -3.19 -9.86
C GLY A 172 -18.72 -4.08 -11.00
N MET A 173 -17.40 -4.11 -11.22
CA MET A 173 -16.78 -5.03 -12.17
C MET A 173 -16.63 -6.42 -11.53
N GLN A 174 -17.05 -7.45 -12.26
CA GLN A 174 -16.89 -8.84 -11.82
C GLN A 174 -15.46 -9.32 -11.95
N GLU A 175 -14.77 -8.96 -13.02
CA GLU A 175 -13.39 -9.36 -13.28
C GLU A 175 -12.45 -8.16 -13.08
N GLN A 176 -11.31 -8.41 -12.44
CA GLN A 176 -10.24 -7.43 -12.25
C GLN A 176 -8.92 -8.00 -12.69
N GLN A 177 -8.10 -7.15 -13.31
CA GLN A 177 -6.75 -7.51 -13.73
C GLN A 177 -5.72 -6.73 -12.92
N CYS A 178 -4.62 -7.37 -12.54
CA CYS A 178 -3.51 -6.69 -11.90
C CYS A 178 -2.74 -5.86 -12.93
N VAL A 179 -2.72 -4.54 -12.76
CA VAL A 179 -2.03 -3.60 -13.64
C VAL A 179 -1.08 -2.76 -12.81
N ASP A 180 0.21 -3.02 -12.94
CA ASP A 180 1.27 -2.20 -12.35
C ASP A 180 1.13 -2.00 -10.82
N GLY A 181 0.89 -3.11 -10.12
CA GLY A 181 0.76 -3.16 -8.66
C GLY A 181 -0.57 -2.64 -8.11
N GLU A 182 -1.55 -2.40 -8.98
CA GLU A 182 -2.90 -1.96 -8.64
C GLU A 182 -3.96 -2.77 -9.42
N TRP A 183 -5.07 -3.11 -8.77
CA TRP A 183 -6.19 -3.77 -9.44
C TRP A 183 -6.91 -2.80 -10.38
N SER A 184 -7.28 -3.29 -11.58
CA SER A 184 -7.82 -2.46 -12.66
C SER A 184 -9.14 -1.74 -12.34
N SER A 185 -9.83 -2.14 -11.27
CA SER A 185 -11.01 -1.44 -10.78
C SER A 185 -11.12 -1.51 -9.25
N ALA A 186 -12.01 -0.71 -8.68
CA ALA A 186 -12.28 -0.72 -7.24
C ALA A 186 -13.01 -2.00 -6.79
N LEU A 187 -12.80 -2.41 -5.55
CA LEU A 187 -13.47 -3.57 -4.94
C LEU A 187 -15.00 -3.48 -5.12
N PRO A 188 -15.67 -4.48 -5.73
CA PRO A 188 -17.11 -4.43 -5.95
C PRO A 188 -17.88 -4.58 -4.64
N VAL A 189 -19.19 -4.30 -4.68
CA VAL A 189 -20.06 -4.36 -3.51
C VAL A 189 -21.19 -5.35 -3.75
N CYS A 190 -21.37 -6.30 -2.84
CA CYS A 190 -22.52 -7.19 -2.84
C CYS A 190 -23.69 -6.53 -2.11
N LYS A 191 -24.79 -6.30 -2.83
CA LYS A 191 -26.02 -5.73 -2.27
C LYS A 191 -27.07 -6.82 -2.10
N LEU A 192 -27.80 -6.76 -0.99
CA LEU A 192 -28.90 -7.70 -0.75
C LEU A 192 -29.94 -7.54 -1.85
N ILE A 193 -30.35 -8.65 -2.45
CA ILE A 193 -31.49 -8.73 -3.35
C ILE A 193 -32.72 -8.40 -2.49
N GLN A 194 -33.27 -7.21 -2.66
CA GLN A 194 -34.50 -6.84 -1.98
C GLN A 194 -35.61 -7.78 -2.48
N GLU A 195 -36.23 -8.52 -1.56
CA GLU A 195 -37.49 -9.18 -1.87
C GLU A 195 -38.46 -8.09 -2.38
N ALA A 196 -39.00 -8.29 -3.59
CA ALA A 196 -40.00 -7.37 -4.11
C ALA A 196 -41.10 -7.21 -3.06
N PRO A 197 -41.65 -5.99 -2.86
CA PRO A 197 -42.78 -5.81 -1.98
C PRO A 197 -43.87 -6.81 -2.36
N LYS A 198 -44.15 -7.78 -1.47
CA LYS A 198 -45.25 -8.76 -1.60
C LYS A 198 -46.57 -8.17 -2.12
N PRO A 199 -46.98 -6.92 -1.77
CA PRO A 199 -48.24 -6.36 -2.25
C PRO A 199 -48.34 -6.14 -3.77
N GLU A 200 -47.22 -5.93 -4.47
CA GLU A 200 -47.23 -5.69 -5.92
C GLU A 200 -47.22 -6.99 -6.71
N CYS A 201 -46.54 -8.01 -6.21
CA CYS A 201 -46.51 -9.32 -6.84
C CYS A 201 -47.87 -10.03 -6.73
N GLU A 202 -48.57 -9.89 -5.58
CA GLU A 202 -49.91 -10.46 -5.40
C GLU A 202 -50.94 -9.80 -6.32
N LYS A 203 -50.90 -8.46 -6.47
CA LYS A 203 -51.73 -7.74 -7.45
C LYS A 203 -51.39 -8.14 -8.89
N ALA A 204 -50.11 -8.29 -9.23
CA ALA A 204 -49.69 -8.70 -10.57
C ALA A 204 -50.10 -10.15 -10.88
N LEU A 205 -50.06 -11.04 -9.89
CA LEU A 205 -50.51 -12.42 -10.01
C LEU A 205 -52.03 -12.50 -10.19
N LEU A 206 -52.80 -11.76 -9.40
CA LEU A 206 -54.26 -11.67 -9.55
C LEU A 206 -54.63 -11.11 -10.94
N ALA A 207 -53.97 -10.05 -11.40
CA ALA A 207 -54.18 -9.50 -12.74
C ALA A 207 -53.76 -10.46 -13.87
N PHE A 208 -52.74 -11.30 -13.63
CA PHE A 208 -52.36 -12.36 -14.58
C PHE A 208 -53.38 -13.50 -14.59
N GLN A 209 -53.94 -13.85 -13.44
CA GLN A 209 -54.94 -14.89 -13.28
C GLN A 209 -56.29 -14.49 -13.92
N GLU A 210 -56.73 -13.24 -13.72
CA GLU A 210 -57.90 -12.67 -14.43
C GLU A 210 -57.74 -12.73 -15.96
N ARG A 211 -56.52 -12.50 -16.48
CA ARG A 211 -56.25 -12.64 -17.93
C ARG A 211 -56.31 -14.09 -18.40
N LYS A 212 -55.89 -15.04 -17.57
CA LYS A 212 -55.97 -16.48 -17.89
C LYS A 212 -57.42 -16.94 -17.94
N ASP A 213 -58.23 -16.55 -16.95
CA ASP A 213 -59.66 -16.88 -16.90
C ASP A 213 -60.42 -16.25 -18.07
N LEU A 214 -60.05 -15.03 -18.48
CA LEU A 214 -60.59 -14.39 -19.68
C LEU A 214 -60.22 -15.14 -20.96
N CYS A 215 -58.97 -15.61 -21.09
CA CYS A 215 -58.56 -16.43 -22.24
C CYS A 215 -59.34 -17.75 -22.28
N GLU A 216 -59.52 -18.43 -21.16
CA GLU A 216 -60.28 -19.68 -21.08
C GLU A 216 -61.78 -19.44 -21.40
N ALA A 217 -62.35 -18.34 -20.93
CA ALA A 217 -63.73 -17.94 -21.28
C ALA A 217 -63.89 -17.65 -22.79
N ILE A 218 -62.90 -16.98 -23.41
CA ILE A 218 -62.89 -16.72 -24.85
C ILE A 218 -62.76 -18.03 -25.63
N GLU A 219 -61.87 -18.94 -25.24
CA GLU A 219 -61.71 -20.24 -25.90
C GLU A 219 -63.00 -21.07 -25.83
N ASN A 220 -63.64 -21.14 -24.67
CA ASN A 220 -64.91 -21.83 -24.48
C ASN A 220 -66.04 -21.21 -25.34
N PHE A 221 -66.11 -19.89 -25.40
CA PHE A 221 -67.08 -19.20 -26.24
C PHE A 221 -66.85 -19.47 -27.74
N MET A 222 -65.59 -19.41 -28.19
CA MET A 222 -65.23 -19.71 -29.58
C MET A 222 -65.55 -21.15 -29.96
N GLN A 223 -65.41 -22.09 -29.02
CA GLN A 223 -65.80 -23.49 -29.21
C GLN A 223 -67.32 -23.65 -29.36
N GLN A 224 -68.13 -23.00 -28.53
CA GLN A 224 -69.60 -23.04 -28.63
C GLN A 224 -70.11 -22.43 -29.95
N LEU A 225 -69.50 -21.35 -30.41
CA LEU A 225 -69.85 -20.75 -31.70
C LEU A 225 -69.59 -21.72 -32.85
N LYS A 226 -68.44 -22.41 -32.82
CA LYS A 226 -68.08 -23.41 -33.81
C LYS A 226 -69.06 -24.58 -33.83
N GLU A 227 -69.56 -25.02 -32.67
CA GLU A 227 -70.57 -26.08 -32.55
C GLU A 227 -71.96 -25.64 -33.03
N SER A 228 -72.33 -24.37 -32.84
CA SER A 228 -73.59 -23.80 -33.33
C SER A 228 -73.64 -23.57 -34.84
N GLY A 229 -72.51 -23.72 -35.56
CA GLY A 229 -72.40 -23.45 -36.99
C GLY A 229 -72.60 -21.98 -37.37
N MET A 230 -72.54 -21.07 -36.40
CA MET A 230 -72.73 -19.63 -36.59
C MET A 230 -71.45 -18.99 -37.13
N THR A 231 -71.56 -18.19 -38.19
CA THR A 231 -70.43 -17.48 -38.76
C THR A 231 -70.07 -16.24 -37.93
N MET A 232 -68.82 -15.78 -38.02
CA MET A 232 -68.35 -14.60 -37.28
C MET A 232 -69.10 -13.31 -37.68
N GLU A 233 -69.62 -13.25 -38.90
CA GLU A 233 -70.41 -12.13 -39.42
C GLU A 233 -71.82 -12.10 -38.82
N GLU A 234 -72.47 -13.25 -38.69
CA GLU A 234 -73.77 -13.40 -38.04
C GLU A 234 -73.70 -13.10 -36.54
N LEU A 235 -72.64 -13.58 -35.88
CA LEU A 235 -72.38 -13.26 -34.48
C LEU A 235 -72.22 -11.76 -34.26
N LYS A 236 -71.39 -11.11 -35.08
CA LYS A 236 -71.15 -9.67 -35.01
C LYS A 236 -72.45 -8.88 -35.18
N TYR A 237 -73.29 -9.28 -36.12
CA TYR A 237 -74.60 -8.67 -36.33
C TYR A 237 -75.52 -8.84 -35.10
N SER A 238 -75.60 -10.05 -34.54
CA SER A 238 -76.40 -10.36 -33.35
C SER A 238 -75.94 -9.58 -32.11
N LEU A 239 -74.62 -9.46 -31.91
CA LEU A 239 -74.03 -8.70 -30.81
C LEU A 239 -74.30 -7.19 -30.92
N GLU A 240 -74.19 -6.60 -32.12
CA GLU A 240 -74.50 -5.19 -32.32
C GLU A 240 -76.01 -4.89 -32.12
N LEU A 241 -76.89 -5.82 -32.51
CA LEU A 241 -78.33 -5.73 -32.25
C LEU A 241 -78.60 -5.75 -30.73
N LYS A 242 -78.03 -6.72 -30.01
CA LYS A 242 -78.16 -6.85 -28.55
C LYS A 242 -77.59 -5.64 -27.80
N LYS A 243 -76.48 -5.10 -28.27
CA LYS A 243 -75.85 -3.88 -27.74
C LYS A 243 -76.76 -2.66 -27.95
N ALA A 244 -77.43 -2.54 -29.08
CA ALA A 244 -78.42 -1.47 -29.31
C ALA A 244 -79.64 -1.63 -28.39
N GLU A 245 -80.15 -2.86 -28.21
CA GLU A 245 -81.26 -3.15 -27.27
C GLU A 245 -80.90 -2.82 -25.82
N LEU A 246 -79.69 -3.18 -25.37
CA LEU A 246 -79.21 -2.89 -24.02
C LEU A 246 -79.04 -1.38 -23.80
N LYS A 247 -78.47 -0.67 -24.78
CA LYS A 247 -78.36 0.79 -24.74
C LYS A 247 -79.72 1.49 -24.65
N ALA A 248 -80.72 0.96 -25.36
CA ALA A 248 -82.09 1.50 -25.30
C ALA A 248 -82.80 1.23 -23.96
N LYS A 249 -82.41 0.19 -23.22
CA LYS A 249 -82.92 -0.12 -21.86
C LYS A 249 -82.21 0.64 -20.74
N LEU A 250 -81.09 1.28 -21.06
CA LEU A 250 -80.28 2.11 -20.15
C LEU A 250 -80.62 3.61 -20.24
N LEU A 251 -81.54 3.98 -21.14
CA LEU A 251 -82.17 5.29 -21.28
C LEU A 251 -83.59 5.24 -20.70
#